data_AF-A0A1F5GCY7-F1
#
_entry.id   AF-A0A1F5GCY7-F1
#
_cell.length_a   1.000
_cell.length_b   1.000
_cell.length_c   1.000
_cell.angle_alpha   90.00
_cell.angle_beta   90.00
_cell.angle_gamma   90.00
#
_symmetry.space_group_name_H-M   'P 1'
#
loop_
_entity.id
_entity.type
_entity.pdbx_description
1 polymer ?
#
loop_
_entity_poly.entity_id
_entity_poly.type
_entity_poly.pdbx_seq_one_letter_code
_entity_poly.pdbx_strand_id
1 'polypeptide(L)'
;MAVRIFLFTLFTFLFSLRFAFAGSGLVASISGVTFVQGASQFWVTSAKPTFSGITTANTPVSGTVGSQTLSATADASGNWSWTPTADLAGDNTVSITSGSQTVSFTLTIGTLPENIASASGSTLAPAGTYLPTLLILGFGGILTLFGFWGLKRSFAKS
;
A
#
# COMPACT_ATOMS: atom_id res chain seq x y z
N MET A 1 -21.43 28.14 -22.23
CA MET A 1 -20.75 27.00 -22.91
C MET A 1 -19.50 26.55 -22.15
N ALA A 2 -18.64 27.48 -21.69
CA ALA A 2 -17.40 27.18 -20.96
C ALA A 2 -17.57 26.35 -19.66
N VAL A 3 -18.60 26.61 -18.84
CA VAL A 3 -18.84 25.89 -17.57
C VAL A 3 -19.12 24.40 -17.77
N ARG A 4 -19.82 24.03 -18.86
CA ARG A 4 -20.14 22.64 -19.18
C ARG A 4 -18.91 21.84 -19.63
N ILE A 5 -17.98 22.51 -20.32
CA ILE A 5 -16.72 21.91 -20.76
C ILE A 5 -15.81 21.70 -19.54
N PHE A 6 -15.72 22.69 -18.64
CA PHE A 6 -14.95 22.59 -17.40
C PHE A 6 -15.42 21.44 -16.51
N LEU A 7 -16.73 21.27 -16.33
CA LEU A 7 -17.30 20.17 -15.55
C LEU A 7 -17.00 18.80 -16.20
N PHE A 8 -17.02 18.71 -17.52
CA PHE A 8 -16.71 17.46 -18.22
C PHE A 8 -15.23 17.08 -18.13
N THR A 9 -14.32 18.06 -18.22
CA THR A 9 -12.89 17.85 -17.99
C THR A 9 -12.58 17.53 -16.53
N LEU A 10 -13.27 18.16 -15.58
CA LEU A 10 -13.11 17.85 -14.15
C LEU A 10 -13.63 16.45 -13.84
N PHE A 11 -14.77 16.05 -14.42
CA PHE A 11 -15.33 14.71 -14.25
C PHE A 11 -14.44 13.62 -14.84
N THR A 12 -13.91 13.83 -16.05
CA THR A 12 -12.97 12.87 -16.67
C THR A 12 -11.63 12.83 -15.95
N PHE A 13 -11.14 13.95 -15.41
CA PHE A 13 -9.95 14.00 -14.55
C PHE A 13 -10.17 13.23 -13.24
N LEU A 14 -11.29 13.48 -12.54
CA LEU A 14 -11.66 12.78 -11.31
C LEU A 14 -11.90 11.29 -11.54
N PHE A 15 -12.44 10.90 -12.70
CA PHE A 15 -12.62 9.49 -13.09
C PHE A 15 -11.32 8.81 -13.55
N SER A 16 -10.32 9.61 -13.97
CA SER A 16 -8.97 9.14 -14.30
C SER A 16 -8.07 8.99 -13.07
N LEU A 17 -8.47 9.56 -11.92
CA LEU A 17 -7.84 9.26 -10.64
C LEU A 17 -8.16 7.81 -10.27
N ARG A 18 -7.28 6.90 -10.69
CA ARG A 18 -7.17 5.58 -10.09
C ARG A 18 -6.77 5.80 -8.63
N PHE A 19 -7.75 5.79 -7.72
CA PHE A 19 -7.44 5.66 -6.30
C PHE A 19 -6.75 4.31 -6.11
N ALA A 20 -5.43 4.32 -5.98
CA ALA A 20 -4.68 3.19 -5.50
C ALA A 20 -4.96 3.11 -4.00
N PHE A 21 -6.01 2.38 -3.63
CA PHE A 21 -6.11 1.89 -2.26
C PHE A 21 -4.86 1.05 -2.03
N ALA A 22 -4.00 1.45 -1.09
CA ALA A 22 -2.98 0.56 -0.58
C ALA A 22 -3.72 -0.71 -0.20
N GLY A 23 -3.47 -1.81 -0.93
CA GLY A 23 -4.22 -3.04 -0.72
C GLY A 23 -4.19 -3.37 0.76
N SER A 24 -5.37 -3.53 1.36
CA SER A 24 -5.53 -4.10 2.69
C SER A 24 -4.98 -5.52 2.60
N GLY A 25 -3.66 -5.65 2.76
CA GLY A 25 -2.98 -6.92 2.73
C GLY A 25 -3.56 -7.78 3.83
N LEU A 26 -3.78 -9.07 3.53
CA LEU A 26 -4.30 -10.03 4.49
C LEU A 26 -3.56 -9.90 5.82
N VAL A 27 -2.24 -9.73 5.77
CA VAL A 27 -1.38 -9.35 6.90
C VAL A 27 -0.88 -7.92 6.70
N ALA A 28 -1.06 -7.08 7.72
CA ALA A 28 -0.59 -5.68 7.73
C ALA A 28 0.62 -5.48 8.65
N SER A 29 0.68 -6.16 9.79
CA SER A 29 1.82 -6.07 10.70
C SER A 29 2.06 -7.33 11.53
N ILE A 30 3.30 -7.51 11.95
CA ILE A 30 3.74 -8.56 12.87
C ILE A 30 4.42 -7.87 14.04
N SER A 31 3.91 -8.02 15.27
CA SER A 31 4.42 -7.31 16.45
C SER A 31 4.53 -5.78 16.29
N GLY A 32 3.66 -5.18 15.48
CA GLY A 32 3.67 -3.75 15.18
C GLY A 32 4.67 -3.30 14.10
N VAL A 33 5.51 -4.19 13.57
CA VAL A 33 6.32 -3.88 12.37
C VAL A 33 5.52 -4.12 11.10
N THR A 34 5.61 -3.19 10.15
CA THR A 34 4.89 -3.24 8.88
C THR A 34 5.26 -4.49 8.09
N PHE A 35 4.26 -5.22 7.63
CA PHE A 35 4.43 -6.37 6.77
C PHE A 35 4.78 -5.95 5.34
N VAL A 36 5.81 -6.56 4.77
CA VAL A 36 6.21 -6.33 3.37
C VAL A 36 5.72 -7.50 2.53
N GLN A 37 4.66 -7.29 1.76
CA GLN A 37 4.14 -8.29 0.83
C GLN A 37 5.23 -8.80 -0.12
N GLY A 38 5.37 -10.12 -0.22
CA GLY A 38 6.37 -10.78 -1.06
C GLY A 38 7.73 -11.04 -0.40
N ALA A 39 7.96 -10.55 0.83
CA ALA A 39 9.13 -10.97 1.60
C ALA A 39 8.99 -12.44 2.03
N SER A 40 10.07 -13.20 1.88
CA SER A 40 10.11 -14.63 2.23
C SER A 40 10.34 -14.88 3.71
N GLN A 41 10.96 -13.94 4.42
CA GLN A 41 11.36 -14.10 5.82
C GLN A 41 11.25 -12.81 6.62
N PHE A 42 10.82 -12.94 7.87
CA PHE A 42 10.70 -11.86 8.85
C PHE A 42 11.39 -12.25 10.15
N TRP A 43 11.98 -11.27 10.83
CA TRP A 43 12.61 -11.46 12.13
C TRP A 43 11.90 -10.63 13.19
N VAL A 44 11.58 -11.25 14.31
CA VAL A 44 10.98 -10.59 15.48
C VAL A 44 11.63 -11.11 16.75
N THR A 45 11.76 -10.26 17.75
CA THR A 45 12.37 -10.64 19.04
C THR A 45 11.34 -11.11 20.07
N SER A 46 10.04 -10.88 19.82
CA SER A 46 8.96 -11.33 20.70
C SER A 46 8.66 -12.81 20.46
N ALA A 47 8.71 -13.62 21.52
CA ALA A 47 8.30 -15.03 21.49
C ALA A 47 6.79 -15.22 21.22
N LYS A 48 5.98 -14.17 21.45
CA LYS A 48 4.55 -14.13 21.14
C LYS A 48 4.26 -12.96 20.22
N PRO A 49 4.56 -13.09 18.92
CA PRO A 49 4.30 -12.03 17.96
C PRO A 49 2.80 -11.87 17.71
N THR A 50 2.31 -10.63 17.74
CA THR A 50 0.92 -10.33 17.40
C THR A 50 0.80 -10.05 15.91
N PHE A 51 0.02 -10.88 15.22
CA PHE A 51 -0.29 -10.68 13.80
C PHE A 51 -1.54 -9.85 13.69
N SER A 52 -1.55 -8.88 12.79
CA SER A 52 -2.74 -8.09 12.50
C SER A 52 -2.84 -7.79 11.02
N GLY A 53 -4.06 -7.57 10.56
CA GLY A 53 -4.32 -7.30 9.17
C GLY A 53 -5.75 -6.82 8.93
N ILE A 54 -6.08 -6.66 7.65
CA ILE A 54 -7.40 -6.24 7.20
C ILE A 54 -7.85 -7.23 6.13
N THR A 55 -9.06 -7.75 6.29
CA THR A 55 -9.76 -8.59 5.31
C THR A 55 -11.20 -8.12 5.17
N THR A 56 -12.03 -8.85 4.44
CA THR A 56 -13.46 -8.58 4.34
C THR A 56 -14.12 -8.65 5.73
N ALA A 57 -14.96 -7.66 6.07
CA ALA A 57 -15.65 -7.61 7.36
C ALA A 57 -16.39 -8.91 7.69
N ASN A 58 -16.38 -9.31 8.96
CA ASN A 58 -17.02 -10.53 9.47
C ASN A 58 -16.54 -11.84 8.81
N THR A 59 -15.37 -11.85 8.16
CA THR A 59 -14.82 -13.04 7.50
C THR A 59 -13.83 -13.75 8.42
N PRO A 60 -13.84 -15.09 8.47
CA PRO A 60 -12.82 -15.84 9.20
C PRO A 60 -11.44 -15.71 8.54
N VAL A 61 -10.43 -15.65 9.39
CA VAL A 61 -9.01 -15.70 9.09
C VAL A 61 -8.47 -16.92 9.81
N SER A 62 -7.92 -17.87 9.06
CA SER A 62 -7.37 -19.11 9.58
C SER A 62 -5.96 -19.33 9.05
N GLY A 63 -5.23 -20.27 9.65
CA GLY A 63 -3.86 -20.51 9.26
C GLY A 63 -3.04 -21.19 10.33
N THR A 64 -1.72 -21.16 10.16
CA THR A 64 -0.76 -21.77 11.07
C THR A 64 0.47 -20.88 11.28
N VAL A 65 1.07 -21.00 12.46
CA VAL A 65 2.36 -20.43 12.83
C VAL A 65 3.15 -21.51 13.55
N GLY A 66 4.14 -22.07 12.87
CA GLY A 66 4.86 -23.26 13.36
C GLY A 66 3.89 -24.43 13.54
N SER A 67 3.78 -24.95 14.77
CA SER A 67 2.83 -26.01 15.15
C SER A 67 1.48 -25.49 15.64
N GLN A 68 1.30 -24.19 15.79
CA GLN A 68 0.06 -23.58 16.30
C GLN A 68 -0.89 -23.23 15.15
N THR A 69 -2.18 -23.45 15.35
CA THR A 69 -3.23 -23.03 14.42
C THR A 69 -3.79 -21.68 14.86
N LEU A 70 -3.94 -20.74 13.92
CA LEU A 70 -4.63 -19.48 14.13
C LEU A 70 -6.07 -19.55 13.62
N SER A 71 -6.98 -18.94 14.37
CA SER A 71 -8.36 -18.71 13.97
C SER A 71 -8.83 -17.41 14.59
N ALA A 72 -9.12 -16.43 13.76
CA ALA A 72 -9.63 -15.13 14.16
C ALA A 72 -10.76 -14.73 13.21
N THR A 73 -11.76 -14.01 13.71
CA THR A 73 -12.81 -13.43 12.86
C THR A 73 -12.56 -11.94 12.75
N ALA A 74 -12.56 -11.42 11.52
CA ALA A 74 -12.44 -9.99 11.30
C ALA A 74 -13.66 -9.24 11.84
N ASP A 75 -13.43 -8.06 12.42
CA ASP A 75 -14.49 -7.20 12.95
C ASP A 75 -15.36 -6.58 11.83
N ALA A 76 -16.31 -5.73 12.22
CA ALA A 76 -17.21 -5.03 11.29
C ALA A 76 -16.48 -4.06 10.33
N SER A 77 -15.24 -3.67 10.65
CA SER A 77 -14.36 -2.85 9.81
C SER A 77 -13.35 -3.70 9.03
N GLY A 78 -13.36 -5.02 9.17
CA GLY A 78 -12.43 -5.93 8.52
C GLY A 78 -11.10 -6.13 9.25
N ASN A 79 -10.90 -5.51 10.42
CA ASN A 79 -9.66 -5.67 11.17
C ASN A 79 -9.66 -7.00 11.90
N TRP A 80 -8.50 -7.64 11.94
CA TRP A 80 -8.29 -8.85 12.73
C TRP A 80 -6.93 -8.77 13.44
N SER A 81 -6.84 -9.47 14.57
CA SER A 81 -5.61 -9.60 15.34
C SER A 81 -5.56 -10.98 15.99
N TRP A 82 -4.39 -11.60 16.00
CA TRP A 82 -4.16 -12.88 16.63
C TRP A 82 -2.77 -12.94 17.26
N THR A 83 -2.70 -13.50 18.46
CA THR A 83 -1.45 -13.72 19.20
C THR A 83 -1.34 -15.20 19.55
N PRO A 84 -0.20 -15.85 19.28
CA PRO A 84 0.06 -17.23 19.71
C PRO A 84 -0.10 -17.41 21.22
N THR A 85 -0.61 -18.57 21.65
CA THR A 85 -0.77 -18.88 23.07
C THR A 85 0.52 -19.44 23.67
N ALA A 86 1.23 -20.29 22.91
CA ALA A 86 2.52 -20.83 23.26
C ALA A 86 3.67 -19.98 22.69
N ASP A 87 4.79 -20.00 23.40
CA ASP A 87 6.01 -19.32 22.96
C ASP A 87 6.56 -19.98 21.69
N LEU A 88 6.90 -19.15 20.72
CA LEU A 88 7.59 -19.55 19.50
C LEU A 88 9.09 -19.28 19.67
N ALA A 89 9.91 -20.14 19.06
CA ALA A 89 11.36 -19.99 19.03
C ALA A 89 11.90 -20.41 17.65
N GLY A 90 13.02 -19.81 17.24
CA GLY A 90 13.67 -20.15 15.96
C GLY A 90 12.80 -19.85 14.74
N ASP A 91 12.99 -20.64 13.68
CA ASP A 91 12.27 -20.49 12.42
C ASP A 91 10.91 -21.18 12.45
N ASN A 92 9.87 -20.42 12.11
CA ASN A 92 8.49 -20.89 12.11
C ASN A 92 7.84 -20.57 10.77
N THR A 93 7.28 -21.58 10.10
CA THR A 93 6.48 -21.34 8.90
C THR A 93 5.15 -20.74 9.28
N VAL A 94 4.82 -19.60 8.68
CA VAL A 94 3.53 -18.92 8.83
C VAL A 94 2.74 -19.08 7.53
N SER A 95 1.48 -19.47 7.65
CA SER A 95 0.53 -19.46 6.55
C SER A 95 -0.79 -18.91 7.04
N ILE A 96 -1.26 -17.80 6.48
CA ILE A 96 -2.51 -17.14 6.86
C ILE A 96 -3.40 -17.09 5.63
N THR A 97 -4.66 -17.49 5.81
CA THR A 97 -5.68 -17.59 4.77
C THR A 97 -6.95 -16.89 5.20
N SER A 98 -7.55 -16.11 4.30
CA SER A 98 -8.89 -15.57 4.46
C SER A 98 -9.61 -15.57 3.12
N GLY A 99 -10.73 -16.30 3.04
CA GLY A 99 -11.41 -16.54 1.77
C GLY A 99 -10.47 -17.16 0.73
N SER A 100 -10.25 -16.47 -0.38
CA SER A 100 -9.37 -16.91 -1.48
C SER A 100 -7.93 -16.39 -1.37
N GLN A 101 -7.62 -15.54 -0.38
CA GLN A 101 -6.28 -14.98 -0.21
C GLN A 101 -5.48 -15.85 0.76
N THR A 102 -4.25 -16.21 0.39
CA THR A 102 -3.30 -16.92 1.26
C THR A 102 -1.95 -16.23 1.19
N VAL A 103 -1.33 -16.01 2.35
CA VAL A 103 0.00 -15.42 2.52
C VAL A 103 0.84 -16.38 3.34
N SER A 104 2.00 -16.75 2.83
CA SER A 104 2.93 -17.66 3.50
C SER A 104 4.34 -17.09 3.53
N PHE A 105 5.02 -17.20 4.67
CA PHE A 105 6.38 -16.69 4.90
C PHE A 105 7.03 -17.40 6.08
N THR A 106 8.35 -17.27 6.23
CA THR A 106 9.08 -17.74 7.41
C THR A 106 9.20 -16.64 8.45
N LEU A 107 8.86 -16.93 9.70
CA LEU A 107 9.03 -16.04 10.84
C LEU A 107 10.11 -16.60 11.77
N THR A 108 11.19 -15.86 11.91
CA THR A 108 12.28 -16.20 12.82
C THR A 108 12.14 -15.41 14.12
N ILE A 109 12.06 -16.12 15.24
CA ILE A 109 12.12 -15.52 16.56
C ILE A 109 13.58 -15.40 16.98
N GLY A 110 14.12 -14.20 16.93
CA GLY A 110 15.52 -13.91 17.21
C GLY A 110 15.96 -12.53 16.75
N THR A 111 17.23 -12.22 16.96
CA THR A 111 17.83 -11.00 16.44
C THR A 111 18.09 -11.15 14.94
N LEU A 112 17.75 -10.12 14.17
CA LEU A 112 18.08 -10.06 12.76
C LEU A 112 19.61 -10.14 12.58
N PRO A 113 20.14 -11.06 11.75
CA PRO A 113 21.57 -11.12 11.49
C PRO A 113 22.08 -9.82 10.86
N GLU A 114 23.26 -9.34 11.28
CA GLU A 114 23.86 -8.09 10.78
C GLU A 114 24.03 -8.05 9.25
N ASN A 115 24.27 -9.22 8.64
CA ASN A 115 24.34 -9.42 7.20
C ASN A 115 23.05 -9.01 6.45
N ILE A 116 21.87 -9.29 7.03
CA ILE A 116 20.57 -8.99 6.41
C ILE A 116 20.10 -7.59 6.81
N ALA A 117 20.37 -7.17 8.05
CA ALA A 117 20.03 -5.83 8.53
C ALA A 117 20.62 -4.72 7.64
N SER A 118 21.81 -4.96 7.09
CA SER A 118 22.50 -4.04 6.18
C SER A 118 21.83 -3.93 4.79
N ALA A 119 21.01 -4.90 4.37
CA ALA A 119 20.34 -4.93 3.07
C ALA A 119 18.96 -4.23 3.07
N SER A 120 18.28 -4.15 4.22
CA SER A 120 16.96 -3.52 4.37
C SER A 120 16.97 -1.97 4.26
N GLY A 121 18.15 -1.36 4.13
CA GLY A 121 18.32 0.10 3.98
C GLY A 121 18.01 0.66 2.58
N SER A 122 17.49 -0.16 1.67
CA SER A 122 17.12 0.28 0.32
C SER A 122 15.66 0.72 0.29
N THR A 123 15.35 1.85 0.93
CA THR A 123 14.08 2.54 0.65
C THR A 123 14.10 2.93 -0.83
N LEU A 124 13.03 2.61 -1.56
CA LEU A 124 12.82 3.18 -2.89
C LEU A 124 12.99 4.69 -2.78
N ALA A 125 13.75 5.29 -3.70
CA ALA A 125 13.99 6.74 -3.69
C ALA A 125 12.63 7.46 -3.51
N PRO A 126 12.56 8.52 -2.68
CA PRO A 126 11.33 9.31 -2.51
C PRO A 126 10.74 9.61 -3.88
N ALA A 127 9.43 9.37 -4.05
CA ALA A 127 8.74 9.71 -5.30
C ALA A 127 9.19 11.11 -5.72
N GLY A 128 9.86 11.20 -6.88
CA GLY A 128 10.56 12.40 -7.30
C GLY A 128 9.67 13.63 -7.18
N THR A 129 10.27 14.74 -6.74
CA THR A 129 9.59 16.02 -6.51
C THR A 129 8.57 16.31 -7.62
N TYR A 130 7.29 16.41 -7.27
CA TYR A 130 6.17 16.57 -8.21
C TYR A 130 5.97 18.03 -8.68
N LEU A 131 6.77 18.97 -8.17
CA LEU A 131 6.76 20.38 -8.58
C LEU A 131 6.98 20.60 -10.10
N PRO A 132 7.98 19.99 -10.76
CA PRO A 132 8.15 20.09 -12.21
C PRO A 132 6.94 19.55 -12.99
N THR A 133 6.36 18.43 -12.57
CA THR A 133 5.19 17.84 -13.24
C THR A 133 3.96 18.74 -13.12
N LEU A 134 3.73 19.33 -11.93
CA LEU A 134 2.66 20.30 -11.71
C LEU A 134 2.89 21.60 -12.48
N LEU A 135 4.14 22.09 -12.57
CA LEU A 135 4.47 23.27 -13.37
C LEU A 135 4.23 23.04 -14.86
N ILE A 136 4.65 21.90 -15.41
CA ILE A 136 4.45 21.57 -16.84
C ILE A 136 2.97 21.39 -17.15
N LEU A 137 2.21 20.68 -16.30
CA LEU A 137 0.77 20.51 -16.48
C LEU A 137 0.02 21.84 -16.32
N GLY A 138 0.42 22.68 -15.37
CA GLY A 138 -0.15 24.01 -15.16
C GLY A 138 0.10 24.94 -16.35
N PHE A 139 1.34 25.02 -16.83
CA PHE A 139 1.68 25.79 -18.03
C PHE A 139 0.96 25.26 -19.29
N GLY A 140 0.90 23.94 -19.47
CA GLY A 140 0.16 23.32 -20.58
C GLY A 140 -1.34 23.63 -20.55
N GLY A 141 -1.95 23.63 -19.35
CA GLY A 141 -3.34 24.03 -19.16
C GLY A 141 -3.58 25.51 -19.49
N ILE A 142 -2.68 26.40 -19.06
CA ILE A 142 -2.75 27.82 -19.36
C ILE A 142 -2.58 28.07 -20.88
N LEU A 143 -1.64 27.40 -21.53
CA LEU A 143 -1.42 27.53 -22.97
C LEU A 143 -2.59 27.00 -23.80
N THR A 144 -3.29 25.95 -23.36
CA THR A 144 -4.46 25.44 -24.09
C THR A 144 -5.71 26.27 -23.84
N LEU A 145 -5.86 26.88 -22.65
CA LEU A 145 -6.99 27.74 -22.33
C LEU A 145 -6.84 29.18 -22.87
N PHE A 146 -5.62 29.72 -22.91
CA PHE A 146 -5.34 31.11 -23.32
C PHE A 146 -4.60 31.23 -24.66
N GLY A 147 -3.94 30.18 -25.15
CA GLY A 147 -2.95 30.25 -26.23
C GLY A 147 -3.46 30.13 -27.65
N PHE A 148 -4.77 30.18 -27.91
CA PHE A 148 -5.27 30.25 -29.30
C PHE A 148 -6.05 31.52 -29.65
N TRP A 149 -6.22 32.46 -28.70
CA TRP A 149 -6.94 33.72 -28.97
C TRP A 149 -6.02 34.96 -29.05
N GLY A 150 -4.78 34.87 -28.55
CA GLY A 150 -3.85 36.01 -28.47
C GLY A 150 -2.97 36.27 -29.71
N LEU A 151 -2.78 35.30 -30.60
CA LEU A 151 -1.87 35.44 -31.76
C LEU A 151 -2.55 35.97 -33.03
N LYS A 152 -3.86 36.28 -33.00
CA LYS A 152 -4.62 36.71 -34.19
C LYS A 152 -4.92 38.21 -34.28
N ARG A 153 -4.11 39.06 -33.62
CA ARG A 153 -4.22 40.53 -33.75
C ARG A 153 -2.86 41.20 -33.87
N SER A 154 -2.23 41.13 -35.05
CA SER A 154 -1.36 42.21 -35.55
C SER A 154 -0.82 41.85 -36.93
N PHE A 155 -1.61 42.00 -38.00
CA PHE A 155 -1.09 42.31 -39.34
C PHE A 155 -2.21 42.97 -40.17
N ALA A 156 -2.44 44.26 -39.94
CA ALA A 156 -3.12 45.14 -40.90
C ALA A 156 -2.87 46.61 -40.55
N LYS A 157 -1.73 47.16 -40.99
CA LYS A 157 -1.59 48.56 -41.39
C LYS A 157 -0.48 48.66 -42.45
N SER A 158 -0.89 48.83 -43.70
CA SER A 158 -0.22 49.70 -44.68
C SER A 158 -1.28 50.25 -45.61
#